data_AF-A0A2W6TNE2-F1
#
_entry.id   AF-A0A2W6TNE2-F1
#
_cell.length_a   1.000
_cell.length_b   1.000
_cell.length_c   1.000
_cell.angle_alpha   90.00
_cell.angle_beta   90.00
_cell.angle_gamma   90.00
#
_symmetry.space_group_name_H-M   'P 1'
#
loop_
_entity.id
_entity.type
_entity.pdbx_description
1 polymer ?
#
loop_
_entity_poly.entity_id
_entity_poly.type
_entity_poly.pdbx_seq_one_letter_code
_entity_poly.pdbx_strand_id
1 'polypeptide(L)'
;MKPLILGALCVFALTACSNPEAERQQQEAAAAQERAKREADAEGIGKLYDAAITATDWEKARIHGAALLDQFPDSETAKRIEPGFAEVREKAAAAGELRRMQALWNYNQVPVKGGTQRSAAIYSKDRVEVDSTGAKQVNLVFRDHPEWKRHAYLVLQSSDFAKVCYRACQVKVSVDGAPARNMAAHRPDTDEAIAMFIDDNRGLWRQARKAKVIEIEFPVLAGGTRKAVFEVGGLDGSQMPNWD
;
A
#
# COMPACT_ATOMS: atom_id res chain seq x y z
N MET A 1 83.48 41.55 -39.91
CA MET A 1 83.40 41.38 -38.44
C MET A 1 82.72 40.05 -38.17
N LYS A 2 83.49 39.11 -37.57
CA LYS A 2 83.17 37.97 -36.66
C LYS A 2 81.71 37.45 -36.49
N PRO A 3 81.49 36.17 -36.11
CA PRO A 3 81.14 35.03 -36.99
C PRO A 3 80.11 34.04 -36.33
N LEU A 4 80.10 32.76 -36.76
CA LEU A 4 79.80 31.53 -35.95
C LEU A 4 78.28 31.27 -35.64
N ILE A 5 77.65 30.08 -35.67
CA ILE A 5 78.04 28.66 -35.48
C ILE A 5 76.94 27.73 -36.04
N LEU A 6 77.37 26.61 -36.65
CA LEU A 6 76.62 25.36 -36.86
C LEU A 6 76.46 24.60 -35.53
N GLY A 7 75.25 24.12 -35.19
CA GLY A 7 75.04 23.12 -34.13
C GLY A 7 73.67 22.45 -34.33
N ALA A 8 73.64 21.25 -34.92
CA ALA A 8 73.75 19.94 -34.27
C ALA A 8 72.38 19.41 -33.81
N LEU A 9 71.88 18.41 -34.56
CA LEU A 9 70.79 17.50 -34.19
C LEU A 9 71.09 16.81 -32.86
N CYS A 10 70.16 16.87 -31.92
CA CYS A 10 70.01 15.87 -30.85
C CYS A 10 68.53 15.48 -30.73
N VAL A 11 68.16 14.42 -31.45
CA VAL A 11 66.95 13.63 -31.21
C VAL A 11 67.20 12.83 -29.93
N PHE A 12 66.67 13.28 -28.79
CA PHE A 12 66.54 12.44 -27.61
C PHE A 12 65.27 11.61 -27.74
N ALA A 13 65.40 10.44 -28.38
CA ALA A 13 64.44 9.36 -28.21
C ALA A 13 64.62 8.77 -26.81
N LEU A 14 63.94 9.33 -25.81
CA LEU A 14 63.69 8.64 -24.55
C LEU A 14 62.64 7.55 -24.82
N THR A 15 63.12 6.37 -25.22
CA THR A 15 62.37 5.14 -25.04
C THR A 15 62.19 4.92 -23.54
N ALA A 16 61.02 5.26 -23.01
CA ALA A 16 60.61 4.82 -21.70
C ALA A 16 60.59 3.28 -21.70
N CYS A 17 61.60 2.65 -21.11
CA CYS A 17 61.53 1.24 -20.74
C CYS A 17 60.55 1.13 -19.57
N SER A 18 59.25 1.14 -19.84
CA SER A 18 58.32 0.53 -18.91
C SER A 18 58.58 -0.97 -18.89
N ASN A 19 58.75 -1.55 -17.71
CA ASN A 19 58.78 -3.00 -17.57
C ASN A 19 57.34 -3.51 -17.68
N PRO A 20 56.95 -4.20 -18.78
CA PRO A 20 55.56 -4.61 -19.00
C PRO A 20 55.06 -5.60 -17.95
N GLU A 21 55.95 -6.27 -17.22
CA GLU A 21 55.60 -7.14 -16.09
C GLU A 21 55.28 -6.35 -14.82
N ALA A 22 56.04 -5.29 -14.53
CA ALA A 22 55.77 -4.42 -13.38
C ALA A 22 54.47 -3.63 -13.57
N GLU A 23 54.20 -3.17 -14.80
CA GLU A 23 52.92 -2.51 -15.14
C GLU A 23 51.72 -3.47 -15.02
N ARG A 24 51.86 -4.73 -15.47
CA ARG A 24 50.81 -5.75 -15.29
C ARG A 24 50.53 -6.04 -13.82
N GLN A 25 51.57 -6.22 -13.00
CA GLN A 25 51.41 -6.45 -11.56
C GLN A 25 50.72 -5.26 -10.86
N GLN A 26 51.07 -4.03 -11.22
CA GLN A 26 50.40 -2.84 -10.68
C GLN A 26 48.93 -2.75 -11.10
N GLN A 27 48.61 -3.08 -12.35
CA GLN A 27 47.22 -3.12 -12.84
C GLN A 27 46.40 -4.21 -12.15
N GLU A 28 46.96 -5.40 -11.95
CA GLU A 28 46.30 -6.50 -11.22
C GLU A 28 46.05 -6.13 -9.76
N ALA A 29 47.03 -5.50 -9.09
CA ALA A 29 46.87 -5.02 -7.72
C ALA A 29 45.79 -3.94 -7.60
N ALA A 30 45.76 -2.96 -8.52
CA ALA A 30 44.74 -1.92 -8.56
C ALA A 30 43.34 -2.52 -8.83
N ALA A 31 43.24 -3.46 -9.77
CA ALA A 31 41.98 -4.16 -10.05
C ALA A 31 41.48 -4.98 -8.84
N ALA A 32 42.39 -5.61 -8.09
CA ALA A 32 42.06 -6.33 -6.86
C ALA A 32 41.55 -5.39 -5.75
N GLN A 33 42.18 -4.22 -5.59
CA GLN A 33 41.73 -3.20 -4.64
C GLN A 33 40.33 -2.66 -4.97
N GLU A 34 40.07 -2.36 -6.24
CA GLU A 34 38.74 -1.91 -6.69
C GLU A 34 37.66 -2.97 -6.47
N ARG A 35 37.97 -4.25 -6.73
CA ARG A 35 37.04 -5.36 -6.41
C ARG A 35 36.76 -5.44 -4.90
N ALA A 36 37.78 -5.35 -4.07
CA ALA A 36 37.63 -5.38 -2.61
C ALA A 36 36.78 -4.21 -2.09
N LYS A 37 36.97 -3.01 -2.66
CA LYS A 37 36.16 -1.83 -2.34
C LYS A 37 34.70 -2.03 -2.76
N ARG A 38 34.45 -2.49 -3.99
CA ARG A 38 33.09 -2.79 -4.46
C ARG A 38 32.40 -3.83 -3.58
N GLU A 39 33.14 -4.85 -3.12
CA GLU A 39 32.60 -5.85 -2.20
C GLU A 39 32.27 -5.25 -0.83
N ALA A 40 33.12 -4.36 -0.30
CA ALA A 40 32.86 -3.67 0.95
C ALA A 40 31.64 -2.74 0.87
N ASP A 41 31.47 -2.03 -0.26
CA ASP A 41 30.31 -1.18 -0.53
C ASP A 41 29.02 -2.03 -0.64
N ALA A 42 29.08 -3.17 -1.36
CA ALA A 42 28.00 -4.14 -1.47
C ALA A 42 27.59 -4.69 -0.08
N GLU A 43 28.57 -5.07 0.75
CA GLU A 43 28.34 -5.54 2.10
C GLU A 43 27.72 -4.46 3.01
N GLY A 44 28.08 -3.19 2.81
CA GLY A 44 27.45 -2.06 3.47
C GLY A 44 25.93 -1.99 3.21
N ILE A 45 25.51 -2.16 1.95
CA ILE A 45 24.08 -2.23 1.58
C ILE A 45 23.45 -3.53 2.09
N GLY A 46 24.16 -4.65 2.04
CA GLY A 46 23.74 -5.94 2.59
C GLY A 46 23.32 -5.86 4.05
N LYS A 47 24.10 -5.16 4.88
CA LYS A 47 23.76 -4.93 6.29
C LYS A 47 22.46 -4.13 6.47
N LEU A 48 22.20 -3.15 5.61
CA LEU A 48 20.94 -2.40 5.63
C LEU A 48 19.75 -3.29 5.25
N TYR A 49 19.93 -4.15 4.24
CA TYR A 49 18.95 -5.17 3.86
C TYR A 49 18.67 -6.13 5.03
N ASP A 50 19.71 -6.71 5.64
CA ASP A 50 19.57 -7.70 6.71
C ASP A 50 18.92 -7.07 7.97
N ALA A 51 19.26 -5.81 8.28
CA ALA A 51 18.62 -5.05 9.35
C ALA A 51 17.13 -4.81 9.07
N ALA A 52 16.77 -4.47 7.82
CA ALA A 52 15.37 -4.28 7.42
C ALA A 52 14.57 -5.58 7.47
N ILE A 53 15.15 -6.71 7.05
CA ILE A 53 14.53 -8.04 7.19
C ILE A 53 14.28 -8.37 8.66
N THR A 54 15.28 -8.16 9.52
CA THR A 54 15.19 -8.40 10.97
C THR A 54 14.11 -7.53 11.62
N ALA A 55 13.99 -6.28 11.20
CA ALA A 55 12.94 -5.35 11.64
C ALA A 55 11.57 -5.63 10.99
N THR A 56 11.46 -6.60 10.09
CA THR A 56 10.28 -6.87 9.26
C THR A 56 9.82 -5.65 8.43
N ASP A 57 10.74 -4.73 8.15
CA ASP A 57 10.54 -3.57 7.28
C ASP A 57 10.76 -3.99 5.82
N TRP A 58 9.77 -4.71 5.28
CA TRP A 58 9.85 -5.30 3.95
C TRP A 58 10.04 -4.26 2.85
N GLU A 59 9.52 -3.04 3.03
CA GLU A 59 9.69 -1.95 2.07
C GLU A 59 11.15 -1.50 1.99
N LYS A 60 11.81 -1.26 3.13
CA LYS A 60 13.24 -0.95 3.15
C LYS A 60 14.09 -2.11 2.67
N ALA A 61 13.76 -3.34 3.07
CA ALA A 61 14.45 -4.53 2.58
C ALA A 61 14.36 -4.62 1.05
N ARG A 62 13.19 -4.36 0.46
CA ARG A 62 13.04 -4.30 -1.00
C ARG A 62 13.92 -3.22 -1.63
N ILE A 63 13.97 -2.02 -1.04
CA ILE A 63 14.78 -0.90 -1.57
C ILE A 63 16.26 -1.25 -1.54
N HIS A 64 16.79 -1.72 -0.40
CA HIS A 64 18.20 -2.06 -0.27
C HIS A 64 18.60 -3.28 -1.10
N GLY A 65 17.77 -4.32 -1.13
CA GLY A 65 18.04 -5.51 -1.93
C GLY A 65 17.98 -5.22 -3.44
N ALA A 66 17.05 -4.38 -3.90
CA ALA A 66 17.01 -3.95 -5.30
C ALA A 66 18.26 -3.15 -5.67
N ALA A 67 18.68 -2.20 -4.81
CA ALA A 67 19.89 -1.43 -5.03
C ALA A 67 21.14 -2.32 -5.07
N LEU A 68 21.22 -3.34 -4.21
CA LEU A 68 22.34 -4.27 -4.19
C LEU A 68 22.42 -5.09 -5.48
N LEU A 69 21.31 -5.67 -5.92
CA LEU A 69 21.26 -6.49 -7.15
C LEU A 69 21.48 -5.66 -8.42
N ASP A 70 21.11 -4.38 -8.40
CA ASP A 70 21.31 -3.46 -9.53
C ASP A 70 22.75 -2.92 -9.61
N GLN A 71 23.31 -2.47 -8.48
CA GLN A 71 24.62 -1.79 -8.46
C GLN A 71 25.80 -2.75 -8.30
N PHE A 72 25.58 -3.91 -7.67
CA PHE A 72 26.62 -4.89 -7.36
C PHE A 72 26.19 -6.34 -7.70
N PRO A 73 25.69 -6.61 -8.91
CA PRO A 73 25.13 -7.93 -9.27
C PRO A 73 26.10 -9.10 -9.07
N ASP A 74 27.41 -8.87 -9.26
CA ASP A 74 28.44 -9.92 -9.16
C ASP A 74 29.03 -10.10 -7.76
N SER A 75 28.64 -9.27 -6.78
CA SER A 75 29.14 -9.35 -5.40
C SER A 75 28.65 -10.61 -4.68
N GLU A 76 29.39 -11.07 -3.66
CA GLU A 76 28.98 -12.23 -2.86
C GLU A 76 27.70 -11.92 -2.07
N THR A 77 27.56 -10.70 -1.58
CA THR A 77 26.35 -10.23 -0.89
C THR A 77 25.12 -10.25 -1.82
N ALA A 78 25.26 -9.85 -3.09
CA ALA A 78 24.16 -9.92 -4.07
C ALA A 78 23.73 -11.37 -4.34
N LYS A 79 24.68 -12.26 -4.62
CA LYS A 79 24.41 -13.70 -4.84
C LYS A 79 23.74 -14.34 -3.62
N ARG A 80 24.10 -13.92 -2.40
CA ARG A 80 23.49 -14.41 -1.15
C ARG A 80 22.01 -14.05 -1.07
N ILE A 81 21.62 -12.83 -1.43
CA ILE A 81 20.23 -12.37 -1.25
C ILE A 81 19.31 -12.70 -2.42
N GLU A 82 19.87 -12.86 -3.63
CA GLU A 82 19.12 -13.03 -4.87
C GLU A 82 18.03 -14.13 -4.78
N PRO A 83 18.30 -15.33 -4.24
CA PRO A 83 17.29 -16.40 -4.16
C PRO A 83 16.08 -16.04 -3.30
N GLY A 84 16.27 -15.24 -2.24
CA GLY A 84 15.21 -14.83 -1.31
C GLY A 84 14.52 -13.52 -1.70
N PHE A 85 15.06 -12.78 -2.66
CA PHE A 85 14.62 -11.41 -2.92
C PHE A 85 13.20 -11.34 -3.53
N ALA A 86 12.74 -12.40 -4.21
CA ALA A 86 11.37 -12.48 -4.72
C ALA A 86 10.33 -12.41 -3.58
N GLU A 87 10.55 -13.16 -2.50
CA GLU A 87 9.67 -13.14 -1.32
C GLU A 87 9.66 -11.76 -0.66
N VAL A 88 10.81 -11.08 -0.60
CA VAL A 88 10.90 -9.71 -0.07
C VAL A 88 10.06 -8.74 -0.91
N ARG A 89 10.10 -8.86 -2.24
CA ARG A 89 9.25 -8.05 -3.13
C ARG A 89 7.76 -8.30 -2.87
N GLU A 90 7.35 -9.56 -2.71
CA GLU A 90 5.95 -9.92 -2.42
C GLU A 90 5.49 -9.36 -1.08
N LYS A 91 6.29 -9.53 -0.02
CA LYS A 91 5.96 -9.00 1.31
C LYS A 91 5.93 -7.47 1.33
N ALA A 92 6.85 -6.82 0.61
CA ALA A 92 6.86 -5.37 0.47
C ALA A 92 5.62 -4.88 -0.30
N ALA A 93 5.21 -5.57 -1.36
CA ALA A 93 4.00 -5.25 -2.11
C ALA A 93 2.75 -5.42 -1.24
N ALA A 94 2.66 -6.51 -0.47
CA ALA A 94 1.56 -6.74 0.46
C ALA A 94 1.50 -5.68 1.58
N ALA A 95 2.64 -5.29 2.14
CA ALA A 95 2.72 -4.22 3.14
C ALA A 95 2.35 -2.84 2.56
N GLY A 96 2.76 -2.55 1.32
CA GLY A 96 2.35 -1.35 0.59
C GLY A 96 0.84 -1.31 0.35
N GLU A 97 0.28 -2.42 -0.13
CA GLU A 97 -1.15 -2.53 -0.40
C GLU A 97 -1.98 -2.43 0.88
N LEU A 98 -1.54 -3.02 1.99
CA LEU A 98 -2.19 -2.87 3.29
C LEU A 98 -2.23 -1.40 3.72
N ARG A 99 -1.10 -0.68 3.64
CA ARG A 99 -1.05 0.76 3.99
C ARG A 99 -1.96 1.60 3.09
N ARG A 100 -2.00 1.29 1.80
CA ARG A 100 -2.91 1.96 0.85
C ARG A 100 -4.36 1.79 1.29
N MET A 101 -4.79 0.57 1.61
CA MET A 101 -6.16 0.31 2.07
C MET A 101 -6.44 0.93 3.44
N GLN A 102 -5.49 0.90 4.38
CA GLN A 102 -5.60 1.60 5.67
C GLN A 102 -5.87 3.09 5.49
N ALA A 103 -5.22 3.74 4.52
CA ALA A 103 -5.39 5.15 4.22
C ALA A 103 -6.76 5.50 3.63
N LEU A 104 -7.57 4.52 3.20
CA LEU A 104 -8.95 4.74 2.74
C LEU A 104 -9.93 4.95 3.90
N TRP A 105 -9.56 4.54 5.12
CA TRP A 105 -10.42 4.64 6.28
C TRP A 105 -10.35 6.01 6.93
N ASN A 106 -11.52 6.58 7.21
CA ASN A 106 -11.67 7.77 8.02
C ASN A 106 -12.20 7.40 9.41
N TYR A 107 -11.47 7.78 10.46
CA TYR A 107 -11.87 7.56 11.85
C TYR A 107 -12.22 8.90 12.52
N ASN A 108 -13.41 8.99 13.09
CA ASN A 108 -13.84 10.18 13.82
C ASN A 108 -14.22 9.83 15.26
N GLN A 109 -13.92 10.75 16.18
CA GLN A 109 -14.32 10.67 17.59
C GLN A 109 -14.94 12.00 17.99
N VAL A 110 -16.21 11.97 18.41
CA VAL A 110 -16.97 13.17 18.75
C VAL A 110 -17.51 13.02 20.18
N PRO A 111 -17.25 13.99 21.08
CA PRO A 111 -17.89 14.02 22.40
C PRO A 111 -19.40 14.20 22.24
N VAL A 112 -20.19 13.36 22.90
CA VAL A 112 -21.65 13.43 22.94
C VAL A 112 -22.15 13.22 24.37
N LYS A 113 -23.44 13.43 24.61
CA LYS A 113 -24.03 13.14 25.91
C LYS A 113 -23.81 11.65 26.25
N GLY A 114 -23.21 11.39 27.41
CA GLY A 114 -22.97 10.03 27.90
C GLY A 114 -21.72 9.33 27.37
N GLY A 115 -20.84 10.01 26.61
CA GLY A 115 -19.54 9.47 26.23
C GLY A 115 -18.98 10.00 24.91
N THR A 116 -18.23 9.17 24.21
CA THR A 116 -17.65 9.51 22.89
C THR A 116 -18.32 8.66 21.82
N GLN A 117 -18.89 9.31 20.81
CA GLN A 117 -19.26 8.63 19.57
C GLN A 117 -17.98 8.35 18.78
N ARG A 118 -17.85 7.11 18.28
CA ARG A 118 -16.75 6.70 17.40
C ARG A 118 -17.31 6.26 16.06
N SER A 119 -16.63 6.57 14.97
CA SER A 119 -16.99 6.03 13.66
C SER A 119 -15.78 5.69 12.82
N ALA A 120 -15.86 4.58 12.09
CA ALA A 120 -14.99 4.24 10.97
C ALA A 120 -15.81 4.30 9.68
N ALA A 121 -15.34 5.07 8.70
CA ALA A 121 -16.04 5.28 7.44
C ALA A 121 -15.11 5.04 6.25
N ILE A 122 -15.66 4.50 5.16
CA ILE A 122 -14.94 4.26 3.91
C ILE A 122 -15.84 4.52 2.72
N TYR A 123 -15.32 5.21 1.71
CA TYR A 123 -16.03 5.41 0.45
C TYR A 123 -15.90 4.21 -0.48
N SER A 124 -16.90 4.02 -1.33
CA SER A 124 -16.82 3.06 -2.42
C SER A 124 -15.67 3.41 -3.36
N LYS A 125 -15.00 2.37 -3.85
CA LYS A 125 -13.89 2.44 -4.81
C LYS A 125 -14.31 3.22 -6.05
N ASP A 126 -15.42 2.81 -6.63
CA ASP A 126 -16.00 3.45 -7.80
C ASP A 126 -17.19 4.33 -7.42
N ARG A 127 -17.46 5.33 -8.26
CA ARG A 127 -18.68 6.13 -8.17
C ARG A 127 -19.86 5.32 -8.72
N VAL A 128 -20.98 5.37 -8.03
CA VAL A 128 -22.21 4.63 -8.34
C VAL A 128 -23.30 5.61 -8.77
N GLU A 129 -23.94 5.33 -9.91
CA GLU A 129 -25.06 6.11 -10.43
C GLU A 129 -26.38 5.65 -9.79
N VAL A 130 -26.85 6.40 -8.78
CA VAL A 130 -28.08 6.10 -8.03
C VAL A 130 -29.29 6.92 -8.49
N ASP A 131 -29.05 7.92 -9.33
CA ASP A 131 -30.03 8.83 -9.95
C ASP A 131 -29.46 9.45 -11.24
N SER A 132 -30.19 10.40 -11.85
CA SER A 132 -29.78 11.11 -13.07
C SER A 132 -28.85 12.32 -12.85
N THR A 133 -28.40 12.57 -11.61
CA THR A 133 -27.52 13.70 -11.26
C THR A 133 -26.03 13.35 -11.37
N GLY A 134 -25.74 12.13 -11.80
CA GLY A 134 -24.40 11.61 -12.07
C GLY A 134 -23.85 10.75 -10.93
N ALA A 135 -22.92 9.85 -11.25
CA ALA A 135 -22.38 8.88 -10.31
C ALA A 135 -21.73 9.55 -9.08
N LYS A 136 -21.93 9.02 -7.87
CA LYS A 136 -21.35 9.52 -6.62
C LYS A 136 -20.77 8.39 -5.78
N GLN A 137 -19.89 8.69 -4.83
CA GLN A 137 -19.41 7.63 -3.93
C GLN A 137 -20.49 7.28 -2.91
N VAL A 138 -20.56 6.00 -2.57
CA VAL A 138 -21.36 5.50 -1.45
C VAL A 138 -20.46 5.42 -0.23
N ASN A 139 -20.94 5.82 0.94
CA ASN A 139 -20.16 5.75 2.17
C ASN A 139 -20.66 4.59 3.03
N LEU A 140 -19.76 3.66 3.38
CA LEU A 140 -20.02 2.63 4.39
C LEU A 140 -19.50 3.13 5.73
N VAL A 141 -20.37 3.15 6.75
CA VAL A 141 -20.05 3.68 8.08
C VAL A 141 -20.34 2.65 9.15
N PHE A 142 -19.36 2.42 10.02
CA PHE A 142 -19.53 1.75 11.31
C PHE A 142 -19.51 2.81 12.41
N ARG A 143 -20.57 2.91 13.20
CA ARG A 143 -20.72 3.93 14.26
C ARG A 143 -21.02 3.27 15.61
N ASP A 144 -20.27 3.64 16.63
CA ASP A 144 -20.60 3.37 18.03
C ASP A 144 -21.10 4.66 18.70
N HIS A 145 -22.35 4.67 19.15
CA HIS A 145 -22.94 5.79 19.89
C HIS A 145 -23.34 5.33 21.30
N PRO A 146 -23.04 6.09 22.38
CA PRO A 146 -23.41 5.70 23.75
C PRO A 146 -24.90 5.39 23.95
N GLU A 147 -25.77 6.29 23.46
CA GLU A 147 -27.23 6.14 23.48
C GLU A 147 -27.74 5.19 22.38
N TRP A 148 -27.50 5.50 21.10
CA TRP A 148 -28.05 4.76 19.97
C TRP A 148 -27.33 3.44 19.66
N LYS A 149 -26.31 3.04 20.41
CA LYS A 149 -25.57 1.79 20.20
C LYS A 149 -24.86 1.72 18.84
N ARG A 150 -24.48 0.51 18.46
CA ARG A 150 -23.66 0.21 17.29
C ARG A 150 -24.50 -0.03 16.06
N HIS A 151 -24.10 0.60 14.97
CA HIS A 151 -24.76 0.47 13.68
C HIS A 151 -23.74 0.42 12.56
N ALA A 152 -24.07 -0.34 11.52
CA ALA A 152 -23.41 -0.28 10.22
C ALA A 152 -24.44 0.20 9.20
N TYR A 153 -24.08 1.18 8.36
CA TYR A 153 -25.02 1.74 7.39
C TYR A 153 -24.34 2.30 6.15
N LEU A 154 -25.11 2.34 5.06
CA LEU A 154 -24.73 3.02 3.82
C LEU A 154 -25.35 4.42 3.78
N VAL A 155 -24.57 5.40 3.29
CA VAL A 155 -25.03 6.75 3.00
C VAL A 155 -24.83 7.03 1.51
N LEU A 156 -25.89 7.50 0.85
CA LEU A 156 -25.81 8.02 -0.51
C LEU A 156 -25.53 9.53 -0.47
N GLN A 157 -24.73 10.02 -1.42
CA GLN A 157 -24.47 11.46 -1.56
C GLN A 157 -25.54 12.17 -2.39
N SER A 158 -26.46 11.42 -3.00
CA SER A 158 -27.61 11.91 -3.75
C SER A 158 -28.73 10.86 -3.74
N SER A 159 -29.97 11.31 -3.99
CA SER A 159 -31.16 10.44 -3.98
C SER A 159 -31.38 9.71 -2.65
N ASP A 160 -32.16 8.64 -2.70
CA ASP A 160 -32.51 7.81 -1.56
C ASP A 160 -32.54 6.32 -1.96
N PHE A 161 -32.70 5.47 -0.97
CA PHE A 161 -32.95 4.05 -1.13
C PHE A 161 -34.41 3.77 -1.52
N ALA A 162 -34.66 2.58 -2.05
CA ALA A 162 -36.01 2.21 -2.48
C ALA A 162 -37.03 2.25 -1.32
N LYS A 163 -38.25 2.75 -1.58
CA LYS A 163 -39.32 2.85 -0.57
C LYS A 163 -39.65 1.53 0.13
N VAL A 164 -39.45 0.39 -0.55
CA VAL A 164 -39.63 -0.94 0.05
C VAL A 164 -38.73 -1.16 1.28
N CYS A 165 -37.57 -0.50 1.33
CA CYS A 165 -36.64 -0.60 2.44
C CYS A 165 -37.01 0.26 3.65
N TYR A 166 -38.09 1.06 3.59
CA TYR A 166 -38.44 1.96 4.69
C TYR A 166 -38.89 1.20 5.96
N ARG A 167 -39.26 -0.07 5.79
CA ARG A 167 -39.58 -0.99 6.89
C ARG A 167 -38.48 -2.03 7.06
N ALA A 168 -38.29 -2.84 6.02
CA ALA A 168 -37.26 -3.86 5.96
C ALA A 168 -37.07 -4.27 4.50
N CYS A 169 -35.84 -4.56 4.13
CA CYS A 169 -35.48 -5.17 2.86
C CYS A 169 -34.23 -6.02 3.02
N GLN A 170 -33.61 -6.38 1.91
CA GLN A 170 -32.37 -7.12 1.88
C GLN A 170 -31.35 -6.37 1.04
N VAL A 171 -30.11 -6.39 1.52
CA VAL A 171 -28.93 -6.10 0.69
C VAL A 171 -28.19 -7.41 0.43
N LYS A 172 -27.42 -7.48 -0.65
CA LYS A 172 -26.55 -8.63 -0.90
C LYS A 172 -25.11 -8.23 -0.62
N VAL A 173 -24.42 -9.02 0.18
CA VAL A 173 -23.03 -8.76 0.57
C VAL A 173 -22.14 -9.89 0.05
N SER A 174 -21.15 -9.54 -0.75
CA SER A 174 -20.07 -10.43 -1.19
C SER A 174 -18.76 -10.01 -0.53
N VAL A 175 -17.97 -10.97 -0.10
CA VAL A 175 -16.68 -10.76 0.58
C VAL A 175 -15.60 -11.44 -0.24
N ASP A 176 -14.59 -10.68 -0.65
CA ASP A 176 -13.44 -11.16 -1.43
C ASP A 176 -13.84 -12.00 -2.66
N GLY A 177 -14.95 -11.62 -3.32
CA GLY A 177 -15.48 -12.31 -4.50
C GLY A 177 -16.26 -13.61 -4.21
N ALA A 178 -16.47 -13.98 -2.94
CA ALA A 178 -17.31 -15.11 -2.58
C ALA A 178 -18.79 -14.86 -2.98
N PRO A 179 -19.60 -15.93 -3.16
CA PRO A 179 -21.02 -15.79 -3.47
C PRO A 179 -21.75 -14.85 -2.50
N ALA A 180 -22.52 -13.92 -3.06
CA ALA A 180 -23.21 -12.91 -2.26
C ALA A 180 -24.26 -13.54 -1.34
N ARG A 181 -24.33 -13.06 -0.10
CA ARG A 181 -25.32 -13.47 0.91
C ARG A 181 -26.29 -12.34 1.18
N ASN A 182 -27.56 -12.69 1.38
CA ASN A 182 -28.56 -11.70 1.78
C ASN A 182 -28.32 -11.29 3.24
N MET A 183 -28.39 -10.00 3.51
CA MET A 183 -28.39 -9.43 4.86
C MET A 183 -29.60 -8.52 5.01
N ALA A 184 -30.28 -8.63 6.15
CA ALA A 184 -31.40 -7.76 6.48
C ALA A 184 -30.93 -6.31 6.64
N ALA A 185 -31.75 -5.40 6.13
CA ALA A 185 -31.47 -3.98 6.14
C ALA A 185 -32.76 -3.16 6.20
N HIS A 186 -32.66 -1.91 6.63
CA HIS A 186 -33.77 -0.97 6.63
C HIS A 186 -33.27 0.48 6.51
N ARG A 187 -34.10 1.35 5.93
CA ARG A 187 -33.89 2.81 5.91
C ARG A 187 -35.00 3.45 6.76
N PRO A 188 -34.72 3.97 7.97
CA PRO A 188 -35.74 4.57 8.82
C PRO A 188 -36.52 5.67 8.08
N ASP A 189 -37.84 5.74 8.25
CA ASP A 189 -38.69 6.75 7.61
C ASP A 189 -38.57 8.12 8.34
N THR A 190 -37.44 8.78 8.13
CA THR A 190 -37.09 10.09 8.70
C THR A 190 -36.28 10.92 7.71
N ASP A 191 -36.27 12.24 7.89
CA ASP A 191 -35.46 13.19 7.15
C ASP A 191 -34.10 13.47 7.84
N GLU A 192 -33.92 13.00 9.08
CA GLU A 192 -32.72 13.28 9.90
C GLU A 192 -31.58 12.27 9.68
N ALA A 193 -31.90 11.06 9.20
CA ALA A 193 -30.94 9.96 9.03
C ALA A 193 -31.23 9.17 7.75
N ILE A 194 -30.93 9.79 6.60
CA ILE A 194 -31.09 9.19 5.27
C ILE A 194 -29.96 8.17 5.03
N ALA A 195 -30.08 7.00 5.66
CA ALA A 195 -29.10 5.93 5.61
C ALA A 195 -29.77 4.55 5.59
N MET A 196 -29.14 3.59 4.90
CA MET A 196 -29.55 2.18 4.92
C MET A 196 -28.78 1.46 6.02
N PHE A 197 -29.44 1.11 7.10
CA PHE A 197 -28.89 0.31 8.18
C PHE A 197 -28.85 -1.15 7.78
N ILE A 198 -27.72 -1.81 8.05
CA ILE A 198 -27.55 -3.25 7.89
C ILE A 198 -27.64 -3.86 9.30
N ASP A 199 -28.63 -4.72 9.49
CA ASP A 199 -29.07 -5.14 10.82
C ASP A 199 -27.99 -5.95 11.55
N ASP A 200 -27.35 -6.89 10.84
CA ASP A 200 -26.20 -7.65 11.35
C ASP A 200 -24.89 -6.85 11.22
N ASN A 201 -24.85 -5.71 11.92
CA ASN A 201 -23.68 -4.82 11.96
C ASN A 201 -22.42 -5.51 12.51
N ARG A 202 -22.56 -6.41 13.50
CA ARG A 202 -21.43 -7.15 14.07
C ARG A 202 -20.88 -8.17 13.07
N GLY A 203 -21.73 -8.87 12.34
CA GLY A 203 -21.32 -9.78 11.28
C GLY A 203 -20.64 -9.07 10.12
N LEU A 204 -21.14 -7.91 9.71
CA LEU A 204 -20.50 -7.09 8.68
C LEU A 204 -19.13 -6.57 9.15
N TRP A 205 -19.02 -6.10 10.40
CA TRP A 205 -17.75 -5.68 10.99
C TRP A 205 -16.71 -6.80 11.00
N ARG A 206 -17.07 -8.00 11.49
CA ARG A 206 -16.15 -9.14 11.53
C ARG A 206 -15.65 -9.54 10.13
N GLN A 207 -16.49 -9.39 9.11
CA GLN A 207 -16.10 -9.60 7.71
C GLN A 207 -15.13 -8.51 7.25
N ALA A 208 -15.45 -7.23 7.49
CA ALA A 208 -14.60 -6.11 7.10
C ALA A 208 -13.21 -6.16 7.76
N ARG A 209 -13.10 -6.65 9.00
CA ARG A 209 -11.83 -6.84 9.72
C ARG A 209 -10.90 -7.88 9.09
N LYS A 210 -11.43 -8.80 8.28
CA LYS A 210 -10.68 -9.94 7.73
C LYS A 210 -10.55 -9.91 6.22
N ALA A 211 -11.43 -9.18 5.54
CA ALA A 211 -11.51 -9.12 4.10
C ALA A 211 -10.58 -8.06 3.50
N LYS A 212 -10.31 -8.16 2.20
CA LYS A 212 -9.72 -7.08 1.41
C LYS A 212 -10.81 -6.24 0.75
N VAL A 213 -11.89 -6.89 0.30
CA VAL A 213 -12.97 -6.26 -0.46
C VAL A 213 -14.33 -6.74 0.05
N ILE A 214 -15.25 -5.79 0.21
CA ILE A 214 -16.68 -6.07 0.39
C ILE A 214 -17.46 -5.38 -0.72
N GLU A 215 -18.29 -6.13 -1.43
CA GLU A 215 -19.29 -5.59 -2.36
C GLU A 215 -20.67 -5.64 -1.70
N ILE A 216 -21.42 -4.54 -1.75
CA ILE A 216 -22.79 -4.46 -1.26
C ILE A 216 -23.72 -4.04 -2.40
N GLU A 217 -24.67 -4.91 -2.74
CA GLU A 217 -25.77 -4.64 -3.64
C GLU A 217 -26.99 -4.16 -2.84
N PHE A 218 -27.53 -3.00 -3.19
CA PHE A 218 -28.66 -2.37 -2.48
C PHE A 218 -29.67 -1.76 -3.47
N PRO A 219 -30.97 -1.71 -3.12
CA PRO A 219 -32.00 -1.13 -3.97
C PRO A 219 -32.06 0.40 -3.83
N VAL A 220 -32.29 1.11 -4.94
CA VAL A 220 -32.32 2.58 -5.03
C VAL A 220 -33.71 3.12 -5.39
N LEU A 221 -33.99 4.37 -5.03
CA LEU A 221 -35.29 5.01 -5.29
C LEU A 221 -35.64 5.08 -6.78
N ALA A 222 -34.65 5.27 -7.65
CA ALA A 222 -34.81 5.28 -9.11
C ALA A 222 -35.22 3.91 -9.69
N GLY A 223 -35.25 2.85 -8.87
CA GLY A 223 -35.59 1.49 -9.28
C GLY A 223 -34.38 0.60 -9.52
N GLY A 224 -34.59 -0.70 -9.33
CA GLY A 224 -33.54 -1.72 -9.43
C GLY A 224 -32.54 -1.66 -8.27
N THR A 225 -31.40 -2.31 -8.47
CA THR A 225 -30.29 -2.34 -7.50
C THR A 225 -29.04 -1.68 -8.06
N ARG A 226 -28.14 -1.28 -7.16
CA ARG A 226 -26.79 -0.83 -7.45
C ARG A 226 -25.80 -1.55 -6.56
N LYS A 227 -24.56 -1.62 -7.02
CA LYS A 227 -23.45 -2.25 -6.31
C LYS A 227 -22.41 -1.21 -5.94
N ALA A 228 -21.95 -1.23 -4.70
CA ALA A 228 -20.81 -0.47 -4.24
C ALA A 228 -19.73 -1.43 -3.75
N VAL A 229 -18.50 -1.23 -4.22
CA VAL A 229 -17.33 -2.01 -3.83
C VAL A 229 -16.50 -1.19 -2.85
N PHE A 230 -16.13 -1.77 -1.71
CA PHE A 230 -15.33 -1.15 -0.66
C PHE A 230 -14.05 -1.95 -0.45
N GLU A 231 -12.89 -1.29 -0.53
CA GLU A 231 -11.58 -1.89 -0.24
C GLU A 231 -11.32 -1.82 1.28
N VAL A 232 -11.98 -2.72 2.01
CA VAL A 232 -12.07 -2.70 3.48
C VAL A 232 -10.81 -3.17 4.22
N GLY A 233 -9.80 -3.65 3.50
CA GLY A 233 -8.56 -4.11 4.09
C GLY A 233 -7.94 -3.06 5.03
N GLY A 234 -7.31 -3.53 6.11
CA GLY A 234 -6.64 -2.63 7.06
C GLY A 234 -7.56 -1.87 8.02
N LEU A 235 -8.84 -2.22 8.13
CA LEU A 235 -9.73 -1.70 9.17
C LEU A 235 -9.12 -1.92 10.57
N ASP A 236 -8.85 -0.82 11.27
CA ASP A 236 -8.20 -0.78 12.57
C ASP A 236 -9.24 -0.85 13.70
N GLY A 237 -9.36 -2.03 14.31
CA GLY A 237 -10.26 -2.24 15.43
C GLY A 237 -9.85 -1.51 16.71
N SER A 238 -8.59 -1.11 16.86
CA SER A 238 -8.16 -0.34 18.03
C SER A 238 -8.78 1.05 18.08
N GLN A 239 -9.15 1.62 16.94
CA GLN A 239 -9.90 2.89 16.85
C GLN A 239 -11.37 2.74 17.29
N MET A 240 -11.91 1.53 17.19
CA MET A 240 -13.31 1.17 17.42
C MET A 240 -13.44 0.08 18.50
N PRO A 241 -13.09 0.40 19.76
CA PRO A 241 -13.09 -0.58 20.85
C PRO A 241 -14.47 -1.23 21.05
N ASN A 242 -14.46 -2.49 21.50
CA ASN A 242 -15.63 -3.31 21.80
C ASN A 242 -16.47 -3.77 20.60
N TRP A 243 -16.04 -3.51 19.36
CA TRP A 243 -16.70 -4.04 18.17
C TRP A 243 -16.39 -5.52 17.90
N ASP A 244 -15.28 -6.03 18.42
CA ASP A 244 -14.83 -7.41 18.28
C ASP A 244 -15.57 -8.39 19.20
#